data_AF-A0AAW8MC54-F1
#
_entry.id   AF-A0AAW8MC54-F1
#
_cell.length_a   1.000
_cell.length_b   1.000
_cell.length_c   1.000
_cell.angle_alpha   90.00
_cell.angle_beta   90.00
_cell.angle_gamma   90.00
#
_symmetry.space_group_name_H-M   'P 1'
#
loop_
_entity.id
_entity.type
_entity.pdbx_description
1 polymer ?
#
loop_
_entity_poly.entity_id
_entity_poly.type
_entity_poly.pdbx_seq_one_letter_code
_entity_poly.pdbx_strand_id
1 'polypeptide(L)'
;MNIAFFEALRGSRKKRIELLKLRSLWIEHHPELQQHPNRDRLLMEALRAGDEQGILRLPSPRSFERIGNPAMPMFITVIVETISVLKPDWTTVSWMPELGFWMQLTESEKVTAKVINEWLIRRKGRFMMVPLRERSLEMFGDEKYLDGRVRSNALFGGRLALSAIGARKVDLPLPYRQQPGKPGRPVLVVENHHTFFSLGEWNDTAHRYAAVVYGAGSAITSTGTALDEVIREVDGDGAEYFGDLDPEGVSIPLRYNSKHKTQLYPAIWLYRKLLTIGRHRPLPILYAGDNQAVTSWIPELAQEVHDVWKEGDCLPQEGIGLEQLLSQPYELGLNKASIDNLSAAAQS
;
A
#
# COMPACT_ATOMS: atom_id res chain seq x y z
N MET A 1 30.33 38.41 -8.96
CA MET A 1 29.70 37.84 -10.17
C MET A 1 29.16 36.44 -9.85
N ASN A 2 28.22 36.31 -8.90
CA ASN A 2 27.61 35.01 -8.48
C ASN A 2 26.06 35.10 -8.43
N ILE A 3 25.47 35.99 -9.25
CA ILE A 3 24.05 36.37 -9.16
C ILE A 3 23.15 35.14 -9.34
N ALA A 4 23.39 34.33 -10.37
CA ALA A 4 22.61 33.11 -10.65
C ALA A 4 22.64 32.09 -9.50
N PHE A 5 23.80 31.93 -8.84
CA PHE A 5 23.94 31.05 -7.68
C PHE A 5 23.11 31.55 -6.48
N PHE A 6 23.15 32.86 -6.18
CA PHE A 6 22.35 33.42 -5.08
C PHE A 6 20.85 33.46 -5.39
N GLU A 7 20.45 33.65 -6.64
CA GLU A 7 19.06 33.55 -7.07
C GLU A 7 18.53 32.11 -6.89
N ALA A 8 19.32 31.09 -7.26
CA ALA A 8 18.97 29.70 -7.01
C ALA A 8 18.85 29.37 -5.51
N LEU A 9 19.72 29.95 -4.67
CA LEU A 9 19.61 29.81 -3.20
C LEU A 9 18.32 30.47 -2.67
N ARG A 10 17.94 31.65 -3.16
CA ARG A 10 16.69 32.34 -2.78
C ARG A 10 15.43 31.61 -3.24
N GLY A 11 15.48 30.94 -4.40
CA GLY A 11 14.38 30.12 -4.92
C GLY A 11 14.13 28.81 -4.15
N SER A 12 15.06 28.41 -3.28
CA SER A 12 14.91 27.21 -2.46
C SER A 12 13.84 27.41 -1.37
N ARG A 13 12.81 26.55 -1.36
CA ARG A 13 11.78 26.52 -0.28
C ARG A 13 12.36 26.22 1.10
N LYS A 14 13.58 25.68 1.19
CA LYS A 14 14.22 25.32 2.47
C LYS A 14 15.08 26.47 2.98
N LYS A 15 14.74 26.97 4.17
CA LYS A 15 15.53 28.00 4.88
C LYS A 15 16.95 27.54 5.21
N ARG A 16 17.18 26.23 5.37
CA ARG A 16 18.48 25.63 5.70
C ARG A 16 18.94 24.72 4.56
N ILE A 17 20.16 24.94 4.07
CA ILE A 17 20.76 24.19 2.98
C ILE A 17 22.06 23.55 3.47
N GLU A 18 22.14 22.22 3.38
CA GLU A 18 23.29 21.43 3.83
C GLU A 18 24.45 21.48 2.81
N LEU A 19 25.68 21.31 3.30
CA LEU A 19 26.91 21.49 2.53
C LEU A 19 27.00 20.65 1.25
N LEU A 20 26.54 19.40 1.27
CA LEU A 20 26.56 18.54 0.09
C LEU A 20 25.71 19.14 -1.04
N LYS A 21 24.54 19.71 -0.69
CA LYS A 21 23.66 20.36 -1.66
C LYS A 21 24.22 21.71 -2.13
N LEU A 22 24.92 22.44 -1.26
CA LEU A 22 25.65 23.66 -1.65
C LEU A 22 26.75 23.38 -2.68
N ARG A 23 27.55 22.33 -2.46
CA ARG A 23 28.59 21.90 -3.41
C ARG A 23 28.00 21.53 -4.76
N SER A 24 26.90 20.77 -4.79
CA SER A 24 26.21 20.41 -6.04
C SER A 24 25.65 21.63 -6.77
N LEU A 25 24.96 22.54 -6.06
CA LEU A 25 24.41 23.78 -6.65
C LEU A 25 25.52 24.71 -7.16
N TRP A 26 26.65 24.77 -6.47
CA TRP A 26 27.79 25.57 -6.90
C TRP A 26 28.37 25.07 -8.22
N ILE A 27 28.54 23.75 -8.38
CA ILE A 27 29.04 23.15 -9.62
C ILE A 27 28.02 23.30 -10.77
N GLU A 28 26.72 23.20 -10.47
CA GLU A 28 25.66 23.39 -11.46
C GLU A 28 25.68 24.79 -12.09
N HIS A 29 25.97 25.82 -11.29
CA HIS A 29 26.06 27.22 -11.74
C HIS A 29 27.48 27.66 -12.14
N HIS A 30 28.50 26.84 -11.84
CA HIS A 30 29.90 27.06 -12.21
C HIS A 30 30.55 25.75 -12.72
N PRO A 31 30.10 25.18 -13.86
CA PRO A 31 30.61 23.90 -14.37
C PRO A 31 32.12 23.92 -14.63
N GLU A 32 32.68 25.08 -14.96
CA GLU A 32 34.12 25.32 -15.15
C GLU A 32 34.95 25.03 -13.90
N LEU A 33 34.34 24.99 -12.72
CA LEU A 33 35.02 24.75 -11.44
C LEU A 33 35.01 23.28 -11.01
N GLN A 34 34.43 22.36 -11.80
CA GLN A 34 34.26 20.95 -11.41
C GLN A 34 35.59 20.27 -11.02
N GLN A 35 36.67 20.53 -11.78
CA GLN A 35 38.02 20.01 -11.54
C GLN A 35 39.01 21.08 -11.00
N HIS A 36 38.51 22.25 -10.60
CA HIS A 36 39.38 23.35 -10.18
C HIS A 36 39.93 23.12 -8.77
N PRO A 37 41.27 23.25 -8.54
CA PRO A 37 41.90 22.91 -7.26
C PRO A 37 41.46 23.82 -6.10
N ASN A 38 40.97 25.03 -6.39
CA ASN A 38 40.51 26.00 -5.39
C ASN A 38 38.98 26.13 -5.29
N ARG A 39 38.20 25.15 -5.77
CA ARG A 39 36.73 25.26 -5.83
C ARG A 39 36.08 25.55 -4.46
N ASP A 40 36.53 24.87 -3.40
CA ASP A 40 35.96 25.02 -2.06
C ASP A 40 36.31 26.39 -1.46
N ARG A 41 37.48 26.95 -1.84
CA ARG A 41 37.87 28.31 -1.49
C ARG A 41 36.98 29.35 -2.15
N LEU A 42 36.74 29.22 -3.45
CA LEU A 42 35.87 30.13 -4.20
C LEU A 42 34.41 30.06 -3.70
N LEU A 43 33.93 28.86 -3.38
CA LEU A 43 32.62 28.69 -2.75
C LEU A 43 32.56 29.36 -1.37
N MET A 44 33.59 29.22 -0.52
CA MET A 44 33.62 29.86 0.79
C MET A 44 33.67 31.40 0.69
N GLU A 45 34.45 31.94 -0.25
CA GLU A 45 34.49 33.39 -0.54
C GLU A 45 33.12 33.90 -1.00
N ALA A 46 32.43 33.14 -1.86
CA ALA A 46 31.06 33.44 -2.25
C ALA A 46 30.11 33.42 -1.06
N LEU A 47 30.15 32.39 -0.20
CA LEU A 47 29.28 32.30 0.97
C LEU A 47 29.50 33.46 1.96
N ARG A 48 30.74 33.91 2.17
CA ARG A 48 31.05 35.09 3.00
C ARG A 48 30.48 36.37 2.40
N ALA A 49 30.66 36.57 1.09
CA ALA A 49 30.08 37.73 0.41
C ALA A 49 28.54 37.73 0.51
N GLY A 50 27.90 36.56 0.47
CA GLY A 50 26.45 36.43 0.68
C GLY A 50 25.99 36.70 2.12
N ASP A 51 26.82 36.38 3.11
CA ASP A 51 26.59 36.67 4.54
C ASP A 51 26.68 38.18 4.81
N GLU A 52 27.72 38.84 4.28
CA GLU A 52 27.92 40.29 4.36
C GLU A 52 26.81 41.07 3.65
N GLN A 53 26.29 40.56 2.54
CA GLN A 53 25.18 41.15 1.79
C GLN A 53 23.79 40.81 2.38
N GLY A 54 23.72 40.07 3.48
CA GLY A 54 22.46 39.70 4.14
C GLY A 54 21.57 38.77 3.30
N ILE A 55 22.12 38.07 2.32
CA ILE A 55 21.42 37.10 1.46
C ILE A 55 21.26 35.76 2.18
N LEU A 56 22.24 35.41 3.00
CA LEU A 56 22.29 34.20 3.80
C LEU A 56 22.93 34.50 5.16
N ARG A 57 22.89 33.52 6.06
CA ARG A 57 23.57 33.54 7.35
C ARG A 57 24.46 32.30 7.49
N LEU A 58 25.74 32.53 7.76
CA LEU A 58 26.69 31.47 8.12
C LEU A 58 26.39 30.91 9.53
N PRO A 59 26.62 29.61 9.77
CA PRO A 59 26.36 29.00 11.06
C PRO A 59 27.46 29.35 12.07
N SER A 60 27.25 29.01 13.34
CA SER A 60 28.29 29.19 14.37
C SER A 60 29.57 28.40 14.03
N PRO A 61 30.76 28.81 14.52
CA PRO A 61 32.03 28.12 14.25
C PRO A 61 32.06 26.64 14.62
N ARG A 62 31.20 26.19 15.56
CA ARG A 62 31.07 24.77 15.94
C ARG A 62 30.44 23.89 14.86
N SER A 63 29.82 24.50 13.86
CA SER A 63 29.10 23.83 12.77
C SER A 63 29.88 23.87 11.46
N PHE A 64 31.20 23.96 11.53
CA PHE A 64 32.11 23.83 10.41
C PHE A 64 32.74 22.43 10.37
N GLU A 65 33.14 21.98 9.19
CA GLU A 65 33.93 20.76 9.03
C GLU A 65 35.20 20.84 9.91
N ARG A 66 35.52 19.76 10.64
CA ARG A 66 36.72 19.70 11.50
C ARG A 66 38.01 19.51 10.71
N ILE A 67 37.88 19.03 9.47
CA ILE A 67 38.98 18.67 8.57
C ILE A 67 38.63 19.23 7.19
N GLY A 68 39.51 20.05 6.60
CA GLY A 68 39.30 20.70 5.30
C GLY A 68 40.06 22.02 5.22
N ASN A 69 40.55 22.40 4.03
CA ASN A 69 41.20 23.68 3.79
C ASN A 69 40.64 24.35 2.52
N PRO A 70 39.76 25.36 2.64
CA PRO A 70 39.21 25.91 3.89
C PRO A 70 38.18 24.99 4.56
N ALA A 71 37.99 25.15 5.87
CA ALA A 71 36.90 24.51 6.59
C ALA A 71 35.55 25.07 6.14
N MET A 72 34.64 24.19 5.70
CA MET A 72 33.35 24.59 5.16
C MET A 72 32.23 24.55 6.22
N PRO A 73 31.22 25.42 6.14
CA PRO A 73 30.04 25.33 6.98
C PRO A 73 29.24 24.08 6.63
N MET A 74 28.80 23.31 7.63
CA MET A 74 27.97 22.11 7.41
C MET A 74 26.61 22.46 6.79
N PHE A 75 26.13 23.68 7.01
CA PHE A 75 24.91 24.21 6.42
C PHE A 75 24.95 25.74 6.39
N ILE A 76 24.13 26.37 5.56
CA ILE A 76 23.82 27.81 5.63
C ILE A 76 22.34 28.03 5.88
N THR A 77 21.97 29.23 6.33
CA THR A 77 20.56 29.66 6.41
C THR A 77 20.30 30.74 5.36
N VAL A 78 19.42 30.52 4.40
CA VAL A 78 19.08 31.55 3.39
C VAL A 78 18.07 32.53 3.98
N ILE A 79 18.36 33.82 3.85
CA ILE A 79 17.47 34.91 4.25
C ILE A 79 16.55 35.17 3.05
N VAL A 80 15.40 34.51 3.06
CA VAL A 80 14.34 34.78 2.10
C VAL A 80 13.52 35.94 2.65
N GLU A 81 13.49 37.08 1.93
CA GLU A 81 12.47 38.09 2.16
C GLU A 81 11.12 37.38 2.06
N THR A 82 10.47 37.25 3.21
CA THR A 82 9.13 36.69 3.23
C THR A 82 8.29 37.73 2.53
N ILE A 83 7.94 37.49 1.26
CA ILE A 83 6.74 38.08 0.69
C ILE A 83 5.66 37.69 1.69
N SER A 84 5.26 38.63 2.54
CA SER A 84 4.15 38.43 3.45
C SER A 84 2.94 38.33 2.55
N VAL A 85 2.64 37.11 2.10
CA VAL A 85 1.32 36.80 1.57
C VAL A 85 0.39 37.19 2.71
N LEU A 86 -0.36 38.27 2.51
CA LEU A 86 -1.36 38.75 3.45
C LEU A 86 -2.12 37.52 3.94
N LYS A 87 -2.01 37.20 5.23
CA LYS A 87 -2.72 36.05 5.78
C LYS A 87 -4.20 36.30 5.53
N PRO A 88 -4.92 35.39 4.87
CA PRO A 88 -6.34 35.57 4.64
C PRO A 88 -7.05 35.78 5.97
N ASP A 89 -7.91 36.80 6.05
CA ASP A 89 -8.79 36.93 7.20
C ASP A 89 -9.92 35.91 7.10
N TRP A 90 -9.71 34.77 7.73
CA TRP A 90 -10.64 33.64 7.74
C TRP A 90 -11.99 33.96 8.40
N THR A 91 -12.08 35.03 9.21
CA THR A 91 -13.34 35.45 9.86
C THR A 91 -14.33 36.07 8.88
N THR A 92 -13.84 36.59 7.75
CA THR A 92 -14.68 37.18 6.70
C THR A 92 -15.30 36.15 5.77
N VAL A 93 -14.84 34.89 5.83
CA VAL A 93 -15.34 33.81 4.99
C VAL A 93 -16.69 33.32 5.54
N SER A 94 -17.70 33.25 4.66
CA SER A 94 -18.99 32.65 4.99
C SER A 94 -18.87 31.12 4.94
N TRP A 95 -18.55 30.52 6.10
CA TRP A 95 -18.38 29.08 6.22
C TRP A 95 -19.72 28.35 6.24
N MET A 96 -19.81 27.28 5.45
CA MET A 96 -20.90 26.31 5.48
C MET A 96 -20.89 25.56 6.82
N PRO A 97 -22.06 25.13 7.34
CA PRO A 97 -22.17 24.41 8.61
C PRO A 97 -21.23 23.21 8.72
N GLU A 98 -21.02 22.48 7.62
CA GLU A 98 -20.13 21.34 7.51
C GLU A 98 -18.65 21.69 7.80
N LEU A 99 -18.28 22.97 7.75
CA LEU A 99 -16.94 23.48 8.02
C LEU A 99 -16.91 24.42 9.25
N GLY A 100 -17.92 24.35 10.12
CA GLY A 100 -18.00 25.18 11.33
C GLY A 100 -16.82 25.03 12.31
N PHE A 101 -16.05 23.94 12.20
CA PHE A 101 -14.83 23.68 12.98
C PHE A 101 -13.57 24.35 12.42
N TRP A 102 -13.66 25.21 11.40
CA TRP A 102 -12.50 25.81 10.69
C TRP A 102 -11.47 26.48 11.62
N MET A 103 -11.88 26.98 12.79
CA MET A 103 -10.98 27.59 13.78
C MET A 103 -9.95 26.60 14.35
N GLN A 104 -10.26 25.30 14.33
CA GLN A 104 -9.40 24.22 14.84
C GLN A 104 -8.39 23.71 13.78
N LEU A 105 -8.46 24.24 12.56
CA LEU A 105 -7.62 23.84 11.45
C LEU A 105 -6.27 24.58 11.47
N THR A 106 -5.22 23.91 11.01
CA THR A 106 -3.95 24.57 10.68
C THR A 106 -4.13 25.54 9.50
N GLU A 107 -3.22 26.50 9.31
CA GLU A 107 -3.32 27.46 8.20
C GLU A 107 -3.36 26.78 6.82
N SER A 108 -2.60 25.70 6.62
CA SER A 108 -2.64 24.92 5.38
C SER A 108 -3.97 24.18 5.17
N GLU A 109 -4.58 23.72 6.26
CA GLU A 109 -5.91 23.10 6.23
C GLU A 109 -7.02 24.14 5.99
N LYS A 110 -6.89 25.36 6.51
CA LYS A 110 -7.86 26.46 6.24
C LYS A 110 -7.90 26.82 4.76
N VAL A 111 -6.75 26.83 4.08
CA VAL A 111 -6.69 27.00 2.61
C VAL A 111 -7.46 25.89 1.91
N THR A 112 -7.28 24.64 2.33
CA THR A 112 -8.02 23.48 1.77
C THR A 112 -9.52 23.59 2.04
N ALA A 113 -9.89 23.91 3.27
CA ALA A 113 -11.28 24.05 3.70
C ALA A 113 -11.98 25.17 2.95
N LYS A 114 -11.29 26.29 2.66
CA LYS A 114 -11.88 27.40 1.89
C LYS A 114 -12.29 26.96 0.49
N VAL A 115 -11.45 26.20 -0.22
CA VAL A 115 -11.78 25.67 -1.55
C VAL A 115 -13.00 24.75 -1.48
N ILE A 116 -13.04 23.86 -0.48
CA ILE A 116 -14.21 22.97 -0.24
C ILE A 116 -15.46 23.80 0.05
N ASN A 117 -15.35 24.84 0.87
CA ASN A 117 -16.44 25.73 1.24
C ASN A 117 -17.04 26.43 0.02
N GLU A 118 -16.19 27.05 -0.80
CA GLU A 118 -16.58 27.71 -2.05
C GLU A 118 -17.25 26.72 -3.01
N TRP A 119 -16.71 25.49 -3.09
CA TRP A 119 -17.30 24.43 -3.89
C TRP A 119 -18.69 24.02 -3.38
N LEU A 120 -18.88 23.84 -2.07
CA LEU A 120 -20.17 23.51 -1.46
C LEU A 120 -21.22 24.61 -1.72
N ILE A 121 -20.84 25.87 -1.55
CA ILE A 121 -21.68 27.04 -1.83
C ILE A 121 -22.08 27.06 -3.32
N ARG A 122 -21.13 26.82 -4.23
CA ARG A 122 -21.40 26.80 -5.68
C ARG A 122 -22.35 25.66 -6.07
N ARG A 123 -22.17 24.48 -5.48
CA ARG A 123 -22.96 23.29 -5.81
C ARG A 123 -24.36 23.31 -5.19
N LYS A 124 -24.57 24.00 -4.05
CA LYS A 124 -25.88 24.09 -3.35
C LYS A 124 -26.54 22.73 -3.14
N GLY A 125 -25.75 21.74 -2.70
CA GLY A 125 -26.21 20.36 -2.50
C GLY A 125 -26.44 19.54 -3.78
N ARG A 126 -26.19 20.09 -4.98
CA ARG A 126 -26.36 19.39 -6.26
C ARG A 126 -25.09 18.67 -6.69
N PHE A 127 -24.83 17.53 -6.06
CA PHE A 127 -23.75 16.61 -6.40
C PHE A 127 -24.12 15.18 -6.01
N MET A 128 -23.49 14.21 -6.67
CA MET A 128 -23.63 12.78 -6.33
C MET A 128 -22.32 12.22 -5.76
N MET A 129 -22.37 11.02 -5.19
CA MET A 129 -21.19 10.32 -4.70
C MET A 129 -20.29 9.88 -5.87
N VAL A 130 -19.04 10.33 -5.86
CA VAL A 130 -18.00 9.98 -6.85
C VAL A 130 -16.70 9.53 -6.17
N PRO A 131 -15.78 8.86 -6.89
CA PRO A 131 -14.45 8.54 -6.38
C PRO A 131 -13.68 9.78 -5.88
N LEU A 132 -12.93 9.62 -4.79
CA LEU A 132 -12.18 10.69 -4.14
C LEU A 132 -11.31 11.49 -5.11
N ARG A 133 -10.59 10.81 -6.00
CA ARG A 133 -9.66 11.44 -6.93
C ARG A 133 -10.35 12.27 -8.00
N GLU A 134 -11.56 11.89 -8.41
CA GLU A 134 -12.39 12.71 -9.30
C GLU A 134 -12.81 14.01 -8.61
N ARG A 135 -13.27 13.91 -7.35
CA ARG A 135 -13.64 15.10 -6.59
C ARG A 135 -12.42 15.98 -6.27
N SER A 136 -11.28 15.36 -6.01
CA SER A 136 -10.00 16.05 -5.80
C SER A 136 -9.60 16.85 -7.04
N LEU A 137 -9.65 16.23 -8.22
CA LEU A 137 -9.35 16.89 -9.48
C LEU A 137 -10.30 18.06 -9.75
N GLU A 138 -11.60 17.87 -9.51
CA GLU A 138 -12.61 18.92 -9.71
C GLU A 138 -12.36 20.16 -8.84
N MET A 139 -12.02 19.96 -7.56
CA MET A 139 -11.82 21.06 -6.61
C MET A 139 -10.44 21.71 -6.71
N PHE A 140 -9.40 20.91 -6.96
CA PHE A 140 -8.01 21.32 -6.76
C PHE A 140 -7.15 21.26 -8.04
N GLY A 141 -7.66 20.67 -9.13
CA GLY A 141 -6.87 20.43 -10.33
C GLY A 141 -5.77 19.38 -10.16
N ASP A 142 -5.79 18.64 -9.06
CA ASP A 142 -4.82 17.59 -8.69
C ASP A 142 -5.59 16.39 -8.13
N GLU A 143 -5.52 15.27 -8.83
CA GLU A 143 -6.26 14.05 -8.52
C GLU A 143 -5.82 13.40 -7.19
N LYS A 144 -4.58 13.67 -6.74
CA LYS A 144 -4.00 13.09 -5.52
C LYS A 144 -4.01 14.05 -4.34
N TYR A 145 -4.41 15.31 -4.53
CA TYR A 145 -4.37 16.34 -3.50
C TYR A 145 -5.04 15.92 -2.19
N LEU A 146 -6.18 15.23 -2.28
CA LEU A 146 -6.93 14.74 -1.13
C LEU A 146 -6.41 13.44 -0.53
N ASP A 147 -5.58 12.64 -1.22
CA ASP A 147 -5.11 11.33 -0.74
C ASP A 147 -4.39 11.45 0.62
N GLY A 148 -3.54 12.48 0.76
CA GLY A 148 -2.81 12.76 2.01
C GLY A 148 -3.69 13.30 3.14
N ARG A 149 -4.91 13.74 2.84
CA ARG A 149 -5.82 14.44 3.76
C ARG A 149 -6.94 13.55 4.31
N VAL A 150 -6.92 12.26 3.97
CA VAL A 150 -7.81 11.23 4.56
C VAL A 150 -7.10 10.38 5.61
N ARG A 151 -5.90 10.78 6.04
CA ARG A 151 -5.17 10.15 7.14
C ARG A 151 -5.72 10.63 8.48
N SER A 152 -5.51 9.86 9.54
CA SER A 152 -5.87 10.24 10.91
C SER A 152 -5.34 11.63 11.26
N ASN A 153 -6.18 12.45 11.90
CA ASN A 153 -5.91 13.86 12.28
C ASN A 153 -5.83 14.87 11.12
N ALA A 154 -6.07 14.47 9.87
CA ALA A 154 -6.25 15.41 8.76
C ALA A 154 -7.73 15.83 8.62
N LEU A 155 -8.02 16.75 7.68
CA LEU A 155 -9.37 17.26 7.41
C LEU A 155 -10.42 16.15 7.24
N PHE A 156 -10.13 15.09 6.50
CA PHE A 156 -11.02 13.93 6.31
C PHE A 156 -10.72 12.77 7.26
N GLY A 157 -9.85 12.98 8.24
CA GLY A 157 -9.42 12.00 9.25
C GLY A 157 -10.23 12.03 10.54
N GLY A 158 -11.48 12.49 10.49
CA GLY A 158 -12.40 12.57 11.63
C GLY A 158 -13.12 13.91 11.79
N ARG A 159 -12.69 14.97 11.08
CA ARG A 159 -13.33 16.30 11.15
C ARG A 159 -14.44 16.47 10.11
N LEU A 160 -14.21 16.04 8.88
CA LEU A 160 -15.16 16.08 7.77
C LEU A 160 -15.32 14.68 7.15
N ALA A 161 -16.56 14.22 6.99
CA ALA A 161 -16.81 12.99 6.25
C ALA A 161 -16.60 13.21 4.74
N LEU A 162 -16.06 12.22 4.01
CA LEU A 162 -15.94 12.30 2.55
C LEU A 162 -17.31 12.47 1.87
N SER A 163 -18.37 11.90 2.45
CA SER A 163 -19.75 12.04 1.96
C SER A 163 -20.24 13.50 1.96
N ALA A 164 -19.71 14.36 2.84
CA ALA A 164 -20.07 15.78 2.88
C ALA A 164 -19.71 16.53 1.59
N ILE A 165 -18.71 16.03 0.85
CA ILE A 165 -18.30 16.56 -0.46
C ILE A 165 -18.72 15.63 -1.61
N GLY A 166 -19.62 14.69 -1.36
CA GLY A 166 -20.03 13.70 -2.35
C GLY A 166 -18.86 12.85 -2.85
N ALA A 167 -17.91 12.52 -1.98
CA ALA A 167 -16.75 11.70 -2.32
C ALA A 167 -16.77 10.38 -1.54
N ARG A 168 -16.23 9.32 -2.13
CA ARG A 168 -15.95 8.04 -1.46
C ARG A 168 -14.58 7.52 -1.85
N LYS A 169 -13.98 6.72 -0.96
CA LYS A 169 -12.86 5.86 -1.38
C LYS A 169 -13.41 4.74 -2.26
N VAL A 170 -12.61 4.36 -3.25
CA VAL A 170 -12.86 3.20 -4.09
C VAL A 170 -11.64 2.31 -3.92
N ASP A 171 -11.90 1.06 -3.54
CA ASP A 171 -10.85 0.07 -3.36
C ASP A 171 -10.29 -0.32 -4.75
N LEU A 172 -9.06 -0.84 -4.78
CA LEU A 172 -8.54 -1.39 -6.03
C LEU A 172 -9.38 -2.61 -6.43
N PRO A 173 -9.78 -2.72 -7.71
CA PRO A 173 -10.52 -3.88 -8.18
C PRO A 173 -9.66 -5.14 -8.06
N LEU A 174 -10.31 -6.26 -7.76
CA LEU A 174 -9.66 -7.56 -7.64
C LEU A 174 -9.76 -8.32 -8.97
N PRO A 175 -8.65 -8.79 -9.57
CA PRO A 175 -8.71 -9.71 -10.69
C PRO A 175 -9.32 -11.05 -10.26
N TYR A 176 -10.27 -11.58 -11.03
CA TYR A 176 -10.90 -12.85 -10.72
C TYR A 176 -11.28 -13.66 -11.98
N ARG A 177 -11.30 -14.99 -11.83
CA ARG A 177 -11.85 -15.94 -12.81
C ARG A 177 -13.17 -16.46 -12.28
N GLN A 178 -14.26 -16.02 -12.88
CA GLN A 178 -15.60 -16.50 -12.57
C GLN A 178 -15.82 -17.92 -13.09
N GLN A 179 -16.67 -18.67 -12.39
CA GLN A 179 -17.18 -19.95 -12.83
C GLN A 179 -18.70 -19.89 -13.08
N PRO A 180 -19.14 -19.72 -14.34
CA PRO A 180 -20.55 -19.50 -14.66
C PRO A 180 -21.48 -20.66 -14.26
N GLY A 181 -22.72 -20.31 -13.91
CA GLY A 181 -23.83 -21.28 -13.77
C GLY A 181 -23.79 -22.12 -12.50
N LYS A 182 -23.05 -21.70 -11.47
CA LYS A 182 -22.91 -22.41 -10.19
C LYS A 182 -23.02 -21.46 -8.97
N PRO A 183 -24.21 -20.88 -8.74
CA PRO A 183 -24.43 -19.98 -7.61
C PRO A 183 -24.33 -20.70 -6.25
N GLY A 184 -24.18 -19.93 -5.18
CA GLY A 184 -24.16 -20.43 -3.80
C GLY A 184 -22.86 -21.13 -3.40
N ARG A 185 -21.77 -20.92 -4.15
CA ARG A 185 -20.44 -21.43 -3.80
C ARG A 185 -19.55 -20.32 -3.28
N PRO A 186 -18.60 -20.62 -2.39
CA PRO A 186 -17.68 -19.61 -1.92
C PRO A 186 -16.78 -19.11 -3.07
N VAL A 187 -16.26 -17.92 -2.89
CA VAL A 187 -15.14 -17.38 -3.68
C VAL A 187 -13.83 -17.80 -3.03
N LEU A 188 -12.83 -18.21 -3.80
CA LEU A 188 -11.49 -18.51 -3.29
C LEU A 188 -10.54 -17.33 -3.53
N VAL A 189 -10.06 -16.70 -2.47
CA VAL A 189 -9.02 -15.67 -2.50
C VAL A 189 -7.64 -16.33 -2.36
N VAL A 190 -6.75 -16.04 -3.29
CA VAL A 190 -5.38 -16.58 -3.32
C VAL A 190 -4.33 -15.49 -3.33
N GLU A 191 -3.27 -15.69 -2.55
CA GLU A 191 -2.22 -14.69 -2.40
C GLU A 191 -1.37 -14.47 -3.65
N ASN A 192 -0.93 -15.54 -4.31
CA ASN A 192 0.04 -15.54 -5.39
C ASN A 192 -0.62 -15.66 -6.78
N HIS A 193 -0.08 -14.93 -7.77
CA HIS A 193 -0.61 -14.91 -9.13
C HIS A 193 -0.37 -16.22 -9.93
N HIS A 194 0.68 -17.00 -9.62
CA HIS A 194 0.91 -18.31 -10.22
C HIS A 194 -0.06 -19.36 -9.68
N THR A 195 -0.35 -19.32 -8.37
CA THR A 195 -1.35 -20.18 -7.74
C THR A 195 -2.76 -19.79 -8.21
N PHE A 196 -3.04 -18.49 -8.40
CA PHE A 196 -4.26 -18.00 -9.04
C PHE A 196 -4.49 -18.61 -10.42
N PHE A 197 -3.47 -18.64 -11.27
CA PHE A 197 -3.57 -19.31 -12.56
C PHE A 197 -3.93 -20.78 -12.39
N SER A 198 -3.16 -21.52 -11.57
CA SER A 198 -3.31 -22.97 -11.39
C SER A 198 -4.66 -23.37 -10.81
N LEU A 199 -5.14 -22.65 -9.79
CA LEU A 199 -6.45 -22.89 -9.17
C LEU A 199 -7.60 -22.47 -10.07
N GLY A 200 -7.40 -21.44 -10.90
CA GLY A 200 -8.35 -21.10 -11.95
C GLY A 200 -8.55 -22.24 -12.94
N GLU A 201 -7.46 -22.78 -13.52
CA GLU A 201 -7.50 -23.92 -14.44
C GLU A 201 -8.14 -25.16 -13.80
N TRP A 202 -7.79 -25.45 -12.55
CA TRP A 202 -8.39 -26.57 -11.83
C TRP A 202 -9.89 -26.36 -11.58
N ASN A 203 -10.30 -25.16 -11.18
CA ASN A 203 -11.69 -24.86 -10.86
C ASN A 203 -12.61 -24.86 -12.09
N ASP A 204 -12.05 -24.73 -13.30
CA ASP A 204 -12.79 -24.85 -14.57
C ASP A 204 -13.46 -26.23 -14.72
N THR A 205 -12.84 -27.28 -14.16
CA THR A 205 -13.39 -28.65 -14.17
C THR A 205 -13.93 -29.08 -12.82
N ALA A 206 -13.24 -28.72 -11.73
CA ALA A 206 -13.62 -29.14 -10.39
C ALA A 206 -14.91 -28.45 -9.91
N HIS A 207 -15.20 -27.25 -10.42
CA HIS A 207 -16.40 -26.52 -10.08
C HIS A 207 -16.57 -26.48 -8.54
N ARG A 208 -15.55 -26.06 -7.79
CA ARG A 208 -15.65 -25.99 -6.32
C ARG A 208 -16.02 -24.59 -5.85
N TYR A 209 -15.49 -23.58 -6.52
CA TYR A 209 -15.67 -22.18 -6.19
C TYR A 209 -16.48 -21.45 -7.25
N ALA A 210 -17.24 -20.43 -6.84
CA ALA A 210 -17.94 -19.53 -7.75
C ALA A 210 -16.95 -18.64 -8.51
N ALA A 211 -15.82 -18.30 -7.89
CA ALA A 211 -14.69 -17.65 -8.54
C ALA A 211 -13.38 -17.93 -7.80
N VAL A 212 -12.26 -17.78 -8.52
CA VAL A 212 -10.92 -17.67 -7.94
C VAL A 212 -10.47 -16.21 -8.08
N VAL A 213 -10.01 -15.60 -7.00
CA VAL A 213 -9.67 -14.17 -6.87
C VAL A 213 -8.20 -14.01 -6.50
N TYR A 214 -7.50 -13.12 -7.20
CA TYR A 214 -6.12 -12.78 -6.85
C TYR A 214 -6.07 -11.67 -5.78
N GLY A 215 -5.57 -12.00 -4.59
CA GLY A 215 -5.49 -11.10 -3.44
C GLY A 215 -4.20 -10.27 -3.33
N ALA A 216 -3.15 -10.62 -4.08
CA ALA A 216 -1.89 -9.86 -4.14
C ALA A 216 -1.22 -9.58 -2.77
N GLY A 217 -1.07 -10.62 -1.94
CA GLY A 217 -0.41 -10.47 -0.64
C GLY A 217 -1.20 -9.62 0.34
N SER A 218 -0.48 -8.77 1.09
CA SER A 218 -1.07 -7.85 2.07
C SER A 218 -2.01 -6.80 1.46
N ALA A 219 -1.99 -6.59 0.14
CA ALA A 219 -2.86 -5.65 -0.56
C ALA A 219 -4.34 -5.99 -0.40
N ILE A 220 -4.71 -7.29 -0.26
CA ILE A 220 -6.09 -7.71 -0.03
C ILE A 220 -6.73 -7.00 1.17
N THR A 221 -5.93 -6.66 2.19
CA THR A 221 -6.41 -6.03 3.43
C THR A 221 -7.04 -4.65 3.22
N SER A 222 -6.87 -4.01 2.05
CA SER A 222 -7.53 -2.76 1.67
C SER A 222 -8.54 -2.92 0.51
N THR A 223 -9.04 -4.13 0.26
CA THR A 223 -9.92 -4.43 -0.88
C THR A 223 -11.28 -5.02 -0.50
N GLY A 224 -11.73 -4.80 0.75
CA GLY A 224 -12.95 -5.42 1.26
C GLY A 224 -14.20 -5.11 0.43
N THR A 225 -14.35 -3.87 -0.04
CA THR A 225 -15.51 -3.50 -0.89
C THR A 225 -15.43 -4.19 -2.25
N ALA A 226 -14.22 -4.35 -2.81
CA ALA A 226 -14.02 -5.04 -4.07
C ALA A 226 -14.33 -6.54 -3.93
N LEU A 227 -14.01 -7.18 -2.79
CA LEU A 227 -14.40 -8.58 -2.56
C LEU A 227 -15.91 -8.74 -2.44
N ASP A 228 -16.59 -7.81 -1.74
CA ASP A 228 -18.06 -7.79 -1.64
C ASP A 228 -18.71 -7.70 -3.04
N GLU A 229 -18.15 -6.88 -3.92
CA GLU A 229 -18.59 -6.75 -5.31
C GLU A 229 -18.42 -8.07 -6.08
N VAL A 230 -17.26 -8.72 -5.98
CA VAL A 230 -17.01 -10.02 -6.64
C VAL A 230 -18.00 -11.08 -6.17
N ILE A 231 -18.18 -11.24 -4.84
CA ILE A 231 -19.11 -12.23 -4.28
C ILE A 231 -20.52 -12.02 -4.83
N ARG A 232 -20.98 -10.76 -4.89
CA ARG A 232 -22.30 -10.42 -5.43
C ARG A 232 -22.39 -10.70 -6.94
N GLU A 233 -21.37 -10.36 -7.71
CA GLU A 233 -21.36 -10.55 -9.18
C GLU A 233 -21.45 -12.03 -9.59
N VAL A 234 -20.85 -12.92 -8.78
CA VAL A 234 -20.85 -14.36 -9.06
C VAL A 234 -21.92 -15.14 -8.28
N ASP A 235 -22.81 -14.44 -7.57
CA ASP A 235 -23.82 -15.03 -6.68
C ASP A 235 -23.19 -16.06 -5.71
N GLY A 236 -22.06 -15.67 -5.12
CA GLY A 236 -21.26 -16.49 -4.23
C GLY A 236 -21.76 -16.50 -2.78
N ASP A 237 -21.40 -17.55 -2.05
CA ASP A 237 -21.71 -17.71 -0.62
C ASP A 237 -20.43 -17.68 0.21
N GLY A 238 -20.02 -16.46 0.60
CA GLY A 238 -18.84 -16.22 1.41
C GLY A 238 -17.50 -16.31 0.64
N ALA A 239 -16.42 -16.25 1.40
CA ALA A 239 -15.06 -16.26 0.86
C ALA A 239 -14.11 -17.15 1.67
N GLU A 240 -13.41 -18.02 0.96
CA GLU A 240 -12.28 -18.79 1.49
C GLU A 240 -10.96 -18.10 1.11
N TYR A 241 -9.91 -18.28 1.92
CA TYR A 241 -8.57 -17.77 1.67
C TYR A 241 -7.55 -18.92 1.69
N PHE A 242 -6.64 -18.88 0.72
CA PHE A 242 -5.46 -19.73 0.66
C PHE A 242 -4.23 -18.85 0.43
N GLY A 243 -3.20 -19.06 1.25
CA GLY A 243 -1.92 -18.34 1.19
C GLY A 243 -0.82 -19.18 1.81
N ASP A 244 0.35 -18.59 1.98
CA ASP A 244 1.52 -19.27 2.55
C ASP A 244 1.27 -19.68 4.01
N LEU A 245 1.82 -20.81 4.43
CA LEU A 245 1.93 -21.18 5.84
C LEU A 245 3.23 -20.64 6.41
N ASP A 246 3.31 -19.31 6.48
CA ASP A 246 4.33 -18.55 7.19
C ASP A 246 3.67 -17.48 8.09
N PRO A 247 4.42 -16.77 8.95
CA PRO A 247 3.83 -15.79 9.86
C PRO A 247 3.07 -14.66 9.16
N GLU A 248 3.52 -14.22 7.97
CA GLU A 248 2.87 -13.14 7.24
C GLU A 248 1.59 -13.64 6.56
N GLY A 249 1.65 -14.79 5.88
CA GLY A 249 0.53 -15.46 5.20
C GLY A 249 -0.64 -15.78 6.13
N VAL A 250 -0.35 -16.20 7.37
CA VAL A 250 -1.37 -16.40 8.42
C VAL A 250 -1.95 -15.08 8.94
N SER A 251 -1.14 -14.01 8.98
CA SER A 251 -1.59 -12.72 9.52
C SER A 251 -2.44 -11.91 8.53
N ILE A 252 -2.25 -12.07 7.22
CA ILE A 252 -2.99 -11.36 6.17
C ILE A 252 -4.51 -11.49 6.34
N PRO A 253 -5.10 -12.71 6.40
CA PRO A 253 -6.54 -12.85 6.51
C PRO A 253 -7.09 -12.37 7.87
N LEU A 254 -6.32 -12.48 8.95
CA LEU A 254 -6.71 -11.90 10.25
C LEU A 254 -6.78 -10.37 10.20
N ARG A 255 -5.79 -9.72 9.57
CA ARG A 255 -5.79 -8.27 9.38
C ARG A 255 -6.94 -7.83 8.47
N TYR A 256 -7.30 -8.63 7.47
CA TYR A 256 -8.47 -8.39 6.64
C TYR A 256 -9.75 -8.48 7.49
N ASN A 257 -9.95 -9.60 8.19
CA ASN A 257 -11.12 -9.88 9.04
C ASN A 257 -11.35 -8.81 10.12
N SER A 258 -10.27 -8.25 10.69
CA SER A 258 -10.38 -7.18 11.70
C SER A 258 -10.94 -5.85 11.17
N LYS A 259 -10.96 -5.63 9.85
CA LYS A 259 -11.32 -4.35 9.22
C LYS A 259 -12.63 -4.40 8.43
N HIS A 260 -13.04 -5.59 8.00
CA HIS A 260 -14.11 -5.76 7.01
C HIS A 260 -15.27 -6.55 7.58
N LYS A 261 -16.46 -6.42 6.97
CA LYS A 261 -17.66 -7.15 7.39
C LYS A 261 -17.64 -8.57 6.85
N THR A 262 -17.44 -8.72 5.55
CA THR A 262 -17.19 -10.02 4.92
C THR A 262 -15.92 -10.60 5.51
N GLN A 263 -16.01 -11.80 6.04
CA GLN A 263 -14.88 -12.51 6.64
C GLN A 263 -14.31 -13.50 5.62
N LEU A 264 -12.99 -13.64 5.63
CA LEU A 264 -12.29 -14.75 5.01
C LEU A 264 -12.27 -15.93 5.97
N TYR A 265 -12.47 -17.13 5.44
CA TYR A 265 -12.31 -18.40 6.15
C TYR A 265 -11.16 -19.21 5.54
N PRO A 266 -10.42 -20.01 6.31
CA PRO A 266 -9.34 -20.81 5.74
C PRO A 266 -9.89 -21.86 4.77
N ALA A 267 -9.27 -21.97 3.58
CA ALA A 267 -9.55 -23.05 2.64
C ALA A 267 -8.93 -24.37 3.17
N ILE A 268 -9.56 -24.97 4.18
CA ILE A 268 -9.00 -26.09 4.97
C ILE A 268 -8.44 -27.22 4.11
N TRP A 269 -9.14 -27.58 3.03
CA TRP A 269 -8.70 -28.68 2.16
C TRP A 269 -7.41 -28.36 1.41
N LEU A 270 -7.19 -27.09 1.01
CA LEU A 270 -5.93 -26.66 0.38
C LEU A 270 -4.80 -26.64 1.39
N TYR A 271 -5.05 -26.15 2.60
CA TYR A 271 -4.05 -26.18 3.67
C TYR A 271 -3.68 -27.60 4.09
N ARG A 272 -4.64 -28.53 4.20
CA ARG A 272 -4.36 -29.96 4.42
C ARG A 272 -3.51 -30.54 3.29
N LYS A 273 -3.84 -30.23 2.05
CA LYS A 273 -3.05 -30.67 0.89
C LYS A 273 -1.63 -30.11 0.97
N LEU A 274 -1.48 -28.81 1.29
CA LEU A 274 -0.18 -28.14 1.41
C LEU A 274 0.68 -28.76 2.52
N LEU A 275 0.10 -29.09 3.68
CA LEU A 275 0.82 -29.81 4.74
C LEU A 275 1.25 -31.22 4.32
N THR A 276 0.52 -31.86 3.41
CA THR A 276 0.78 -33.25 2.99
C THR A 276 1.84 -33.35 1.90
N ILE A 277 1.81 -32.45 0.91
CA ILE A 277 2.66 -32.56 -0.30
C ILE A 277 3.50 -31.30 -0.57
N GLY A 278 3.32 -30.25 0.23
CA GLY A 278 4.02 -28.99 0.06
C GLY A 278 5.52 -29.14 0.24
N ARG A 279 6.28 -28.29 -0.45
CA ARG A 279 7.73 -28.25 -0.30
C ARG A 279 8.10 -27.34 0.86
N HIS A 280 8.89 -27.86 1.78
CA HIS A 280 9.44 -27.10 2.89
C HIS A 280 10.44 -26.06 2.37
N ARG A 281 10.42 -24.88 3.00
CA ARG A 281 11.41 -23.81 2.81
C ARG A 281 11.82 -23.28 4.17
N PRO A 282 13.08 -22.86 4.37
CA PRO A 282 13.49 -22.21 5.61
C PRO A 282 12.59 -21.01 5.96
N LEU A 283 12.14 -20.99 7.21
CA LEU A 283 11.33 -19.93 7.78
C LEU A 283 12.14 -18.62 7.80
N PRO A 284 11.57 -17.49 7.36
CA PRO A 284 12.32 -16.23 7.26
C PRO A 284 12.64 -15.58 8.62
N ILE A 285 11.96 -16.01 9.70
CA ILE A 285 12.09 -15.45 11.04
C ILE A 285 12.11 -16.62 12.05
N LEU A 286 12.89 -16.53 13.12
CA LEU A 286 12.91 -17.53 14.18
C LEU A 286 11.53 -17.62 14.86
N TYR A 287 10.96 -18.83 14.89
CA TYR A 287 9.69 -19.10 15.54
C TYR A 287 9.87 -19.31 17.04
N ALA A 288 9.15 -18.54 17.86
CA ALA A 288 9.27 -18.56 19.33
C ALA A 288 8.30 -19.54 20.04
N GLY A 289 7.49 -20.32 19.31
CA GLY A 289 6.75 -21.45 19.87
C GLY A 289 5.30 -21.20 20.30
N ASP A 290 4.80 -19.97 20.23
CA ASP A 290 3.38 -19.65 20.45
C ASP A 290 2.97 -18.53 19.49
N ASN A 291 2.11 -18.85 18.53
CA ASN A 291 1.54 -17.86 17.65
C ASN A 291 0.03 -18.00 17.62
N GLN A 292 -0.61 -17.23 18.50
CA GLN A 292 -2.06 -17.04 18.59
C GLN A 292 -2.70 -16.77 17.22
N ALA A 293 -1.98 -16.21 16.25
CA ALA A 293 -2.48 -16.01 14.90
C ALA A 293 -2.82 -17.33 14.20
N VAL A 294 -1.98 -18.37 14.35
CA VAL A 294 -2.25 -19.69 13.76
C VAL A 294 -3.51 -20.30 14.36
N THR A 295 -3.61 -20.32 15.69
CA THR A 295 -4.79 -20.84 16.40
C THR A 295 -6.05 -20.04 16.08
N SER A 296 -5.92 -18.73 15.86
CA SER A 296 -7.06 -17.87 15.48
C SER A 296 -7.48 -18.07 14.03
N TRP A 297 -6.54 -18.37 13.13
CA TRP A 297 -6.79 -18.47 11.70
C TRP A 297 -7.21 -19.88 11.26
N ILE A 298 -6.46 -20.92 11.67
CA ILE A 298 -6.67 -22.31 11.24
C ILE A 298 -6.59 -23.24 12.46
N PRO A 299 -7.54 -23.15 13.41
CA PRO A 299 -7.49 -23.95 14.64
C PRO A 299 -7.41 -25.46 14.38
N GLU A 300 -8.04 -25.94 13.30
CA GLU A 300 -8.06 -27.36 12.91
C GLU A 300 -6.70 -27.93 12.51
N LEU A 301 -5.77 -27.09 12.05
CA LEU A 301 -4.45 -27.49 11.55
C LEU A 301 -3.33 -26.81 12.35
N ALA A 302 -3.66 -26.21 13.49
CA ALA A 302 -2.74 -25.33 14.20
C ALA A 302 -1.52 -26.09 14.71
N GLN A 303 -1.71 -27.33 15.17
CA GLN A 303 -0.62 -28.16 15.68
C GLN A 303 0.37 -28.50 14.58
N GLU A 304 -0.11 -28.93 13.42
CA GLU A 304 0.73 -29.28 12.26
C GLU A 304 1.51 -28.07 11.75
N VAL A 305 0.87 -26.90 11.69
CA VAL A 305 1.55 -25.64 11.32
C VAL A 305 2.62 -25.27 12.34
N HIS A 306 2.32 -25.40 13.63
CA HIS A 306 3.30 -25.14 14.69
C HIS A 306 4.50 -26.08 14.63
N ASP A 307 4.30 -27.35 14.26
CA ASP A 307 5.37 -28.33 14.17
C ASP A 307 6.30 -28.03 12.98
N VAL A 308 5.74 -27.69 11.81
CA VAL A 308 6.53 -27.19 10.65
C VAL A 308 7.38 -25.97 11.04
N TRP A 309 6.80 -25.00 11.75
CA TRP A 309 7.53 -23.80 12.14
C TRP A 309 8.58 -24.03 13.23
N LYS A 310 8.37 -25.00 14.14
CA LYS A 310 9.38 -25.41 15.14
C LYS A 310 10.59 -26.08 14.48
N GLU A 311 10.38 -26.78 13.37
CA GLU A 311 11.46 -27.36 12.55
C GLU A 311 12.26 -26.27 11.81
N GLY A 312 11.78 -25.02 11.83
CA GLY A 312 12.41 -23.89 11.17
C GLY A 312 12.01 -23.76 9.70
N ASP A 313 10.89 -24.35 9.30
CA ASP A 313 10.37 -24.34 7.94
C ASP A 313 9.05 -23.55 7.82
N CYS A 314 8.71 -23.17 6.59
CA CYS A 314 7.39 -22.75 6.14
C CYS A 314 7.00 -23.48 4.86
N LEU A 315 5.72 -23.39 4.50
CA LEU A 315 5.20 -23.96 3.26
C LEU A 315 4.67 -22.84 2.35
N PRO A 316 5.32 -22.58 1.21
CA PRO A 316 4.86 -21.63 0.22
C PRO A 316 3.62 -22.16 -0.52
N GLN A 317 2.71 -21.27 -0.88
CA GLN A 317 1.45 -21.58 -1.55
C GLN A 317 1.65 -22.35 -2.86
N GLU A 318 2.73 -22.08 -3.60
CA GLU A 318 3.07 -22.75 -4.86
C GLU A 318 3.42 -24.24 -4.69
N GLY A 319 3.53 -24.74 -3.45
CA GLY A 319 3.61 -26.17 -3.16
C GLY A 319 2.40 -26.96 -3.70
N ILE A 320 1.27 -26.28 -3.92
CA ILE A 320 0.08 -26.84 -4.58
C ILE A 320 -0.02 -26.28 -6.00
N GLY A 321 0.82 -26.82 -6.89
CA GLY A 321 0.85 -26.47 -8.30
C GLY A 321 -0.26 -27.13 -9.13
N LEU A 322 -0.36 -26.73 -10.40
CA LEU A 322 -1.35 -27.24 -11.34
C LEU A 322 -1.28 -28.78 -11.51
N GLU A 323 -0.07 -29.34 -11.60
CA GLU A 323 0.11 -30.79 -11.68
C GLU A 323 -0.50 -31.50 -10.48
N GLN A 324 -0.22 -31.03 -9.27
CA GLN A 324 -0.74 -31.62 -8.04
C GLN A 324 -2.26 -31.44 -7.92
N LEU A 325 -2.82 -30.35 -8.45
CA LEU A 325 -4.26 -30.09 -8.48
C LEU A 325 -5.00 -31.00 -9.47
N LEU A 326 -4.43 -31.23 -10.66
CA LEU A 326 -5.02 -32.05 -11.71
C LEU A 326 -4.68 -33.54 -11.59
N SER A 327 -3.70 -33.89 -10.77
CA SER A 327 -3.42 -35.28 -10.39
C SER A 327 -4.68 -35.85 -9.72
N GLN A 328 -5.46 -36.65 -10.47
CA GLN A 328 -6.46 -37.52 -9.86
C GLN A 328 -5.73 -38.42 -8.84
N PRO A 329 -6.36 -38.79 -7.71
CA PRO A 329 -5.79 -39.85 -6.89
C PRO A 329 -5.67 -41.08 -7.78
N TYR A 330 -4.43 -41.48 -8.06
CA TYR A 330 -4.13 -42.71 -8.76
C TYR A 330 -4.28 -43.89 -7.78
N GLU A 331 -5.48 -44.07 -7.22
CA GLU A 331 -5.93 -45.21 -6.40
C GLU A 331 -7.47 -45.27 -6.55
N LEU A 332 -8.13 -46.22 -7.20
CA LEU A 332 -7.94 -47.66 -7.27
C LEU A 332 -8.08 -48.16 -8.73
N GLY A 333 -6.94 -48.31 -9.40
CA GLY A 333 -6.81 -49.04 -10.66
C GLY A 333 -6.35 -50.48 -10.44
N LEU A 334 -6.72 -51.11 -9.32
CA LEU A 334 -6.71 -52.56 -9.21
C LEU A 334 -8.11 -53.08 -9.55
N ASN A 335 -8.18 -53.69 -10.73
CA ASN A 335 -9.24 -54.56 -11.24
C ASN A 335 -10.64 -54.00 -11.48
N LYS A 336 -10.81 -53.40 -12.67
CA LYS A 336 -12.07 -53.49 -13.44
C LYS A 336 -11.99 -54.47 -14.62
N ALA A 337 -11.07 -55.45 -14.54
CA ALA A 337 -10.94 -56.57 -15.48
C ALA A 337 -10.98 -57.95 -14.82
N SER A 338 -11.30 -58.03 -13.52
CA SER A 338 -11.40 -59.31 -12.79
C SER A 338 -12.77 -59.58 -12.14
N ILE A 339 -13.82 -58.85 -12.55
CA ILE A 339 -15.20 -59.13 -12.09
C ILE A 339 -16.09 -59.73 -13.20
N ASP A 340 -15.67 -59.70 -14.47
CA ASP A 340 -16.45 -60.29 -15.58
C ASP A 340 -15.90 -61.62 -16.15
N ASN A 341 -14.85 -62.20 -15.55
CA ASN A 341 -14.25 -63.47 -16.03
C ASN A 341 -14.31 -64.65 -15.04
N LEU A 342 -15.08 -64.56 -13.97
CA LEU A 342 -15.31 -65.68 -13.03
C LEU A 342 -16.77 -66.15 -12.95
N SER A 343 -17.68 -65.59 -13.75
CA SER A 343 -19.06 -66.08 -13.91
C SER A 343 -19.33 -66.81 -15.24
N ALA A 344 -18.35 -66.89 -16.16
CA ALA A 344 -18.50 -67.52 -17.47
C ALA A 344 -17.71 -68.85 -17.65
N ALA A 345 -16.96 -69.31 -16.65
CA ALA A 345 -16.20 -70.57 -16.72
C ALA A 345 -16.70 -71.67 -15.75
N ALA A 346 -17.88 -71.49 -15.16
CA ALA A 346 -18.54 -72.52 -14.33
C ALA A 346 -19.86 -73.04 -14.95
N GLN A 347 -20.20 -72.63 -16.19
CA GLN A 347 -21.33 -73.17 -16.95
C GLN A 347 -21.01 -73.21 -18.45
N SER A 348 -20.05 -74.05 -18.84
CA SER A 348 -19.94 -74.62 -20.19
C SER A 348 -18.94 -75.76 -20.21
#